data_AF-A0A133XNC9-F1
#
_entry.id   AF-A0A133XNC9-F1
#
_cell.length_a   1.000
_cell.length_b   1.000
_cell.length_c   1.000
_cell.angle_alpha   90.00
_cell.angle_beta   90.00
_cell.angle_gamma   90.00
#
_symmetry.space_group_name_H-M   'P 1'
#
loop_
_entity.id
_entity.type
_entity.pdbx_description
1 polymer ?
#
loop_
_entity_poly.entity_id
_entity_poly.type
_entity_poly.pdbx_seq_one_letter_code
_entity_poly.pdbx_strand_id
1 'polypeptide(L)'
;MSFSGHRKINRLLGADFGISEPEEVHIMLIPHLHLAQLLATGEWHHLHVASVAGVFNVALALAYINKDRRSINFYSGIQELLLAIGNGQAFGNPEKRRLRTVFSEADKYICGQNKADILTAIRMVEYQIQHTPPESVVRLEA
;
A
#
# COMPACT_ATOMS: atom_id res chain seq x y z
N MET A 1 -1.18 7.92 26.04
CA MET A 1 -2.64 8.16 26.02
C MET A 1 -3.29 6.99 25.29
N SER A 2 -4.19 6.27 25.96
CA SER A 2 -4.76 5.00 25.48
C SER A 2 -5.99 5.27 24.60
N PHE A 3 -5.84 5.09 23.28
CA PHE A 3 -6.95 5.14 22.30
C PHE A 3 -7.78 3.84 22.28
N SER A 4 -7.52 2.89 23.20
CA SER A 4 -8.16 1.57 23.24
C SER A 4 -9.64 1.64 23.66
N GLY A 5 -10.05 2.67 24.41
CA GLY A 5 -11.40 2.77 24.98
C GLY A 5 -12.50 3.12 23.97
N HIS A 6 -12.22 3.97 22.98
CA HIS A 6 -13.25 4.44 22.04
C HIS A 6 -13.66 3.39 21.01
N ARG A 7 -12.76 2.48 20.60
CA ARG A 7 -13.10 1.39 19.67
C ARG A 7 -14.08 0.38 20.29
N LYS A 8 -13.98 0.13 21.60
CA LYS A 8 -14.88 -0.82 22.29
C LYS A 8 -16.33 -0.34 22.37
N ILE A 9 -16.57 0.97 22.43
CA ILE A 9 -17.92 1.54 22.54
C ILE A 9 -18.63 1.51 21.17
N ASN A 10 -17.91 1.76 20.07
CA ASN A 10 -18.49 1.68 18.72
C ASN A 10 -18.91 0.26 18.32
N ARG A 11 -18.21 -0.78 18.81
CA ARG A 11 -18.52 -2.20 18.57
C ARG A 11 -19.88 -2.63 19.16
N LEU A 12 -20.35 -1.95 20.20
CA LEU A 12 -21.64 -2.24 20.87
C LEU A 12 -22.85 -1.56 20.20
N LEU A 13 -22.62 -0.60 19.31
CA LEU A 13 -23.67 0.24 18.70
C LEU A 13 -23.96 -0.13 17.23
N GLY A 14 -23.45 -1.26 16.72
CA GLY A 14 -23.74 -1.74 15.36
C GLY A 14 -23.22 -0.84 14.23
N ALA A 15 -22.32 0.09 14.56
CA ALA A 15 -21.73 1.06 13.65
C ALA A 15 -20.29 0.67 13.30
N ASP A 16 -20.11 -0.49 12.68
CA ASP A 16 -18.81 -0.92 12.13
C ASP A 16 -18.51 -0.15 10.83
N PHE A 17 -18.12 1.12 10.99
CA PHE A 17 -17.60 1.95 9.90
C PHE A 17 -16.13 1.66 9.55
N GLY A 18 -15.49 0.72 10.26
CA GLY A 18 -14.08 0.35 10.12
C GLY A 18 -13.86 -1.08 9.60
N ILE A 19 -12.64 -1.34 9.13
CA ILE A 19 -12.17 -2.63 8.64
C ILE A 19 -12.26 -3.70 9.76
N SER A 20 -12.66 -4.94 9.43
CA SER A 20 -12.72 -6.05 10.41
C SER A 20 -11.33 -6.55 10.79
N GLU A 21 -11.18 -7.24 11.92
CA GLU A 21 -9.90 -7.76 12.42
C GLU A 21 -9.11 -8.58 11.38
N PRO A 22 -9.73 -9.52 10.62
CA PRO A 22 -9.04 -10.25 9.56
C PRO A 22 -8.60 -9.35 8.39
N GLU A 23 -9.46 -8.41 8.00
CA GLU A 23 -9.15 -7.46 6.94
C GLU A 23 -8.02 -6.51 7.37
N GLU A 24 -7.95 -6.09 8.64
CA GLU A 24 -6.86 -5.30 9.22
C GLU A 24 -5.53 -6.08 9.18
N VAL A 25 -5.55 -7.39 9.45
CA VAL A 25 -4.35 -8.23 9.34
C VAL A 25 -3.85 -8.32 7.90
N HIS A 26 -4.73 -8.56 6.93
CA HIS A 26 -4.34 -8.73 5.53
C HIS A 26 -3.96 -7.42 4.84
N ILE A 27 -4.68 -6.33 5.13
CA ILE A 27 -4.49 -5.04 4.47
C ILE A 27 -3.38 -4.24 5.15
N MET A 28 -3.21 -4.37 6.47
CA MET A 28 -2.27 -3.54 7.23
C MET A 28 -1.10 -4.36 7.79
N LEU A 29 -1.34 -5.42 8.55
CA LEU A 29 -0.27 -6.09 9.32
C LEU A 29 0.76 -6.81 8.45
N ILE A 30 0.33 -7.60 7.45
CA ILE A 30 1.23 -8.35 6.58
C ILE A 30 2.18 -7.41 5.80
N PRO A 31 1.70 -6.33 5.16
CA PRO A 31 2.57 -5.37 4.50
C PRO A 31 3.61 -4.71 5.42
N HIS A 32 3.27 -4.44 6.69
CA HIS A 32 4.23 -3.91 7.67
C HIS A 32 5.37 -4.89 7.95
N LEU A 33 5.07 -6.20 8.09
CA LEU A 33 6.08 -7.23 8.30
C LEU A 33 7.00 -7.37 7.08
N HIS A 34 6.43 -7.40 5.89
CA HIS A 34 7.18 -7.46 4.64
C HIS A 34 8.07 -6.23 4.44
N LEU A 35 7.58 -5.04 4.77
CA LEU A 35 8.41 -3.83 4.77
C LEU A 35 9.57 -3.96 5.76
N ALA A 36 9.32 -4.41 6.99
CA ALA A 36 10.38 -4.57 7.99
C ALA A 36 11.48 -5.51 7.50
N GLN A 37 11.09 -6.62 6.84
CA GLN A 37 12.04 -7.57 6.24
C GLN A 37 12.84 -6.94 5.11
N LEU A 38 12.20 -6.25 4.15
CA LEU A 38 12.90 -5.53 3.06
C LEU A 38 13.92 -4.53 3.59
N LEU A 39 13.55 -3.77 4.62
CA LEU A 39 14.42 -2.77 5.21
C LEU A 39 15.62 -3.39 5.94
N ALA A 40 15.38 -4.49 6.67
CA ALA A 40 16.40 -5.17 7.48
C ALA A 40 17.41 -5.92 6.62
N THR A 41 16.96 -6.76 5.68
CA THR A 41 17.85 -7.56 4.84
C THR A 41 18.43 -6.76 3.68
N GLY A 42 17.68 -5.80 3.15
CA GLY A 42 18.00 -5.14 1.88
C GLY A 42 17.84 -6.03 0.66
N GLU A 43 17.38 -7.27 0.85
CA GLU A 43 17.13 -8.21 -0.25
C GLU A 43 15.79 -7.89 -0.92
N TRP A 44 15.80 -7.79 -2.23
CA TRP A 44 14.62 -7.47 -3.02
C TRP A 44 13.77 -8.71 -3.29
N HIS A 45 13.02 -9.16 -2.28
CA HIS A 45 12.17 -10.33 -2.39
C HIS A 45 10.80 -10.00 -3.02
N HIS A 46 10.48 -10.63 -4.15
CA HIS A 46 9.28 -10.35 -4.95
C HIS A 46 7.97 -10.35 -4.15
N LEU A 47 7.76 -11.31 -3.23
CA LEU A 47 6.53 -11.34 -2.41
C LEU A 47 6.43 -10.14 -1.46
N HIS A 48 7.55 -9.73 -0.85
CA HIS A 48 7.54 -8.62 0.10
C HIS A 48 7.28 -7.31 -0.65
N VAL A 49 7.91 -7.16 -1.82
CA VAL A 49 7.72 -6.00 -2.70
C VAL A 49 6.29 -5.92 -3.18
N ALA A 50 5.70 -7.03 -3.66
CA ALA A 50 4.32 -7.07 -4.12
C ALA A 50 3.33 -6.67 -3.01
N SER A 51 3.56 -7.16 -1.79
CA SER A 51 2.73 -6.81 -0.63
C SER A 51 2.83 -5.33 -0.26
N VAL A 52 4.04 -4.75 -0.27
CA VAL A 52 4.26 -3.32 -0.03
C VAL A 52 3.68 -2.46 -1.15
N ALA A 53 3.85 -2.88 -2.41
CA ALA A 53 3.24 -2.21 -3.57
C ALA A 53 1.72 -2.21 -3.50
N GLY A 54 1.11 -3.28 -2.98
CA GLY A 54 -0.34 -3.37 -2.75
C GLY A 54 -0.88 -2.23 -1.90
N VAL A 55 -0.18 -1.83 -0.83
CA VAL A 55 -0.57 -0.69 0.01
C VAL A 55 -0.58 0.61 -0.79
N PHE A 56 0.44 0.85 -1.60
CA PHE A 56 0.49 2.05 -2.45
C PHE A 56 -0.57 2.04 -3.55
N ASN A 57 -0.87 0.88 -4.12
CA ASN A 57 -1.95 0.74 -5.11
C ASN A 57 -3.31 1.10 -4.50
N VAL A 58 -3.59 0.62 -3.28
CA VAL A 58 -4.81 0.97 -2.55
C VAL A 58 -4.85 2.45 -2.21
N ALA A 59 -3.75 3.02 -1.69
CA ALA A 59 -3.66 4.45 -1.39
C ALA A 59 -3.86 5.33 -2.64
N LEU A 60 -3.30 4.92 -3.77
CA LEU A 60 -3.45 5.61 -5.06
C LEU A 60 -4.88 5.52 -5.58
N ALA A 61 -5.51 4.34 -5.53
CA ALA A 61 -6.91 4.16 -5.91
C ALA A 61 -7.85 5.03 -5.06
N LEU A 62 -7.62 5.09 -3.74
CA LEU A 62 -8.32 6.01 -2.83
C LEU A 62 -8.10 7.47 -3.21
N ALA A 63 -6.87 7.86 -3.57
CA ALA A 63 -6.58 9.21 -4.04
C ALA A 63 -7.33 9.55 -5.34
N TYR A 64 -7.49 8.60 -6.27
CA TYR A 64 -8.32 8.76 -7.47
C TYR A 64 -9.81 8.90 -7.16
N ILE A 65 -10.35 8.06 -6.28
CA ILE A 65 -11.76 8.14 -5.81
C ILE A 65 -12.02 9.54 -5.21
N ASN A 66 -11.11 10.00 -4.36
CA ASN A 66 -11.22 11.28 -3.66
C ASN A 66 -10.80 12.49 -4.50
N LYS A 67 -10.31 12.29 -5.73
CA LYS A 67 -9.75 13.32 -6.61
C LYS A 67 -8.62 14.13 -5.95
N ASP A 68 -7.86 13.52 -5.05
CA ASP A 68 -6.72 14.12 -4.38
C ASP A 68 -5.47 14.04 -5.26
N ARG A 69 -5.29 15.06 -6.11
CA ARG A 69 -4.14 15.17 -7.03
C ARG A 69 -2.79 15.17 -6.31
N ARG A 70 -2.72 15.70 -5.09
CA ARG A 70 -1.45 15.75 -4.34
C ARG A 70 -1.02 14.33 -3.95
N SER A 71 -1.96 13.55 -3.41
CA SER A 71 -1.72 12.17 -3.03
C SER A 71 -1.47 11.27 -4.25
N ILE A 72 -2.15 11.52 -5.38
CA ILE A 72 -1.88 10.81 -6.64
C ILE A 72 -0.40 10.95 -7.03
N ASN A 73 0.09 12.18 -7.17
CA ASN A 73 1.49 12.42 -7.55
C ASN A 73 2.48 11.85 -6.53
N PHE A 74 2.14 11.94 -5.25
CA PHE A 74 2.98 11.45 -4.17
C PHE A 74 3.14 9.92 -4.19
N TYR A 75 2.05 9.17 -4.36
CA TYR A 75 2.08 7.71 -4.40
C TYR A 75 2.53 7.14 -5.75
N SER A 76 2.27 7.81 -6.88
CA SER A 76 2.87 7.42 -8.16
C SER A 76 4.40 7.47 -8.11
N GLY A 77 4.98 8.50 -7.48
CA GLY A 77 6.43 8.62 -7.34
C GLY A 77 7.09 7.53 -6.47
N ILE A 78 6.34 6.82 -5.61
CA ILE A 78 6.88 5.66 -4.88
C ILE A 78 6.75 4.37 -5.69
N GLN A 79 5.73 4.24 -6.53
CA GLN A 79 5.63 3.11 -7.47
C GLN A 79 6.80 3.12 -8.45
N GLU A 80 7.19 4.29 -8.97
CA GLU A 80 8.39 4.46 -9.80
C GLU A 80 9.66 4.00 -9.07
N LEU A 81 9.81 4.34 -7.79
CA LEU A 81 10.95 3.88 -6.98
C LEU A 81 10.98 2.34 -6.88
N LEU A 82 9.83 1.72 -6.58
CA LEU A 82 9.73 0.26 -6.46
C LEU A 82 10.06 -0.43 -7.80
N LEU A 83 9.58 0.10 -8.92
CA LEU A 83 9.90 -0.39 -10.26
C LEU A 83 11.38 -0.24 -10.59
N ALA A 84 11.97 0.92 -10.29
CA ALA A 84 13.37 1.19 -10.59
C ALA A 84 14.31 0.23 -9.82
N ILE A 85 14.01 -0.04 -8.54
CA ILE A 85 14.75 -1.03 -7.76
C ILE A 85 14.53 -2.45 -8.31
N GLY A 86 13.29 -2.79 -8.69
CA GLY A 86 12.99 -4.05 -9.36
C GLY A 86 13.78 -4.26 -10.67
N ASN A 87 14.12 -3.17 -11.35
CA ASN A 87 14.95 -3.16 -12.56
C ASN A 87 16.47 -3.06 -12.29
N GLY A 88 16.90 -3.24 -11.04
CA GLY A 88 18.32 -3.33 -10.69
C GLY A 88 18.96 -2.05 -10.18
N GLN A 89 18.19 -0.97 -9.93
CA GLN A 89 18.72 0.17 -9.19
C GLN A 89 19.05 -0.21 -7.73
N ALA A 90 20.06 0.45 -7.17
CA ALA A 90 20.52 0.16 -5.82
C ALA A 90 19.45 0.49 -4.77
N PHE A 91 19.17 -0.47 -3.88
CA PHE A 91 18.28 -0.28 -2.73
C PHE A 91 19.06 0.14 -1.47
N GLY A 92 19.53 1.38 -1.47
CA GLY A 92 20.38 1.93 -0.42
C GLY A 92 19.62 2.47 0.80
N ASN A 93 20.38 3.04 1.73
CA ASN A 93 19.81 3.71 2.92
C ASN A 93 18.86 4.88 2.59
N PRO A 94 19.11 5.73 1.56
CA PRO A 94 18.17 6.76 1.17
C PRO A 94 16.82 6.19 0.71
N GLU A 95 16.84 5.16 -0.13
CA GLU A 95 15.65 4.50 -0.67
C GLU A 95 14.88 3.79 0.44
N LYS A 96 15.58 3.07 1.32
CA LYS A 96 14.99 2.45 2.52
C LYS A 96 14.30 3.46 3.43
N ARG A 97 14.94 4.62 3.68
CA ARG A 97 14.36 5.69 4.50
C ARG A 97 13.11 6.27 3.84
N ARG A 98 13.20 6.57 2.54
CA ARG A 98 12.08 7.09 1.75
C ARG A 98 10.91 6.12 1.75
N LEU A 99 11.14 4.85 1.47
CA LEU A 99 10.12 3.81 1.46
C LEU A 99 9.40 3.70 2.80
N ARG A 100 10.16 3.68 3.92
CA ARG A 100 9.58 3.62 5.27
C ARG A 100 8.66 4.81 5.57
N THR A 101 9.13 6.02 5.27
CA THR A 101 8.35 7.24 5.50
C THR A 101 7.08 7.23 4.67
N VAL A 102 7.19 6.99 3.36
CA VAL A 102 6.03 7.04 2.46
C VAL A 102 5.04 5.92 2.77
N PHE A 103 5.52 4.74 3.15
CA PHE A 103 4.65 3.65 3.60
C PHE A 103 3.84 4.03 4.84
N SER A 104 4.46 4.66 5.84
CA SER A 104 3.75 5.11 7.04
C SER A 104 2.69 6.18 6.72
N GLU A 105 2.94 7.03 5.72
CA GLU A 105 1.96 8.02 5.27
C GLU A 105 0.81 7.36 4.49
N ALA A 106 1.11 6.38 3.63
CA ALA A 106 0.09 5.59 2.93
C ALA A 106 -0.81 4.83 3.91
N ASP A 107 -0.21 4.18 4.92
CA ASP A 107 -0.93 3.47 5.96
C ASP A 107 -1.91 4.37 6.72
N LYS A 108 -1.44 5.53 7.18
CA LYS A 108 -2.30 6.54 7.83
C LYS A 108 -3.40 7.05 6.88
N TYR A 109 -3.05 7.28 5.61
CA TYR A 109 -4.00 7.77 4.62
C TYR A 109 -5.13 6.77 4.40
N ILE A 110 -4.82 5.48 4.28
CA ILE A 110 -5.82 4.40 4.15
C ILE A 110 -6.63 4.27 5.43
N CYS A 111 -5.98 4.24 6.60
CA CYS A 111 -6.66 4.16 7.91
C CYS A 111 -7.60 5.35 8.18
N GLY A 112 -7.37 6.50 7.53
CA GLY A 112 -8.23 7.67 7.61
C GLY A 112 -9.48 7.61 6.73
N GLN A 113 -9.61 6.62 5.85
CA GLN A 113 -10.78 6.47 4.97
C GLN A 113 -11.88 5.64 5.62
N ASN A 114 -13.11 5.78 5.11
CA ASN A 114 -14.20 4.89 5.51
C ASN A 114 -14.03 3.50 4.87
N LYS A 115 -14.61 2.47 5.50
CA LYS A 115 -14.50 1.09 5.01
C LYS A 115 -14.99 0.91 3.56
N ALA A 116 -16.08 1.58 3.18
CA ALA A 116 -16.68 1.41 1.85
C ALA A 116 -15.75 1.86 0.73
N ASP A 117 -15.05 2.97 0.93
CA ASP A 117 -14.07 3.51 -0.03
C ASP A 117 -12.84 2.61 -0.10
N ILE A 118 -12.37 2.07 1.02
CA ILE A 118 -11.24 1.13 1.06
C ILE A 118 -11.57 -0.14 0.27
N LEU A 119 -12.74 -0.74 0.51
CA LEU A 119 -13.19 -1.92 -0.25
C LEU A 119 -13.38 -1.62 -1.74
N THR A 120 -13.84 -0.40 -2.07
CA THR A 120 -13.99 0.03 -3.45
C THR A 120 -12.64 0.20 -4.13
N ALA A 121 -11.66 0.80 -3.44
CA ALA A 121 -10.29 0.93 -3.92
C ALA A 121 -9.64 -0.44 -4.14
N ILE A 122 -9.81 -1.39 -3.21
CA ILE A 122 -9.31 -2.76 -3.38
C ILE A 122 -9.91 -3.41 -4.63
N ARG A 123 -11.23 -3.35 -4.80
CA ARG A 123 -11.90 -3.89 -6.01
C ARG A 123 -11.40 -3.23 -7.30
N MET A 124 -11.16 -1.92 -7.28
CA MET A 124 -10.60 -1.22 -8.44
C MET A 124 -9.20 -1.73 -8.79
N VAL A 125 -8.34 -1.94 -7.78
CA VAL A 125 -6.99 -2.49 -7.97
C VAL A 125 -7.05 -3.93 -8.48
N GLU A 126 -7.88 -4.79 -7.89
CA GLU A 126 -8.07 -6.18 -8.35
C GLU A 126 -8.58 -6.25 -9.79
N TYR A 127 -9.56 -5.41 -10.14
CA TYR A 127 -10.06 -5.31 -11.49
C TYR A 127 -8.96 -4.91 -12.47
N GLN A 128 -8.14 -3.91 -12.13
CA GLN A 128 -7.02 -3.50 -12.96
C GLN A 128 -6.00 -4.64 -13.12
N ILE A 129 -5.60 -5.34 -12.06
CA ILE A 129 -4.65 -6.46 -12.15
C ILE A 129 -5.17 -7.56 -13.09
N GLN A 130 -6.46 -7.87 -13.04
CA GLN A 130 -7.08 -8.92 -13.85
C GLN A 130 -7.26 -8.54 -15.33
N HIS A 131 -7.44 -7.24 -15.62
CA HIS A 131 -7.81 -6.76 -16.96
C HIS A 131 -6.71 -5.92 -17.63
N THR A 132 -5.59 -5.66 -16.95
CA THR A 132 -4.42 -5.05 -17.58
C THR A 132 -3.85 -6.03 -18.59
N PRO A 133 -3.80 -5.68 -19.90
CA PRO A 133 -3.17 -6.54 -20.89
C PRO A 133 -1.69 -6.73 -20.52
N PRO A 134 -1.11 -7.94 -20.73
CA PRO A 134 0.30 -8.15 -20.45
C PRO A 134 1.11 -7.18 -21.31
N GLU A 135 1.86 -6.28 -20.67
CA GLU A 135 2.84 -5.47 -21.39
C GLU A 135 3.81 -6.43 -22.08
N SER A 136 3.90 -6.37 -23.40
CA SER A 136 4.93 -7.07 -24.16
C SER A 136 6.27 -6.52 -23.69
N VAL A 137 6.94 -7.24 -22.80
CA VAL A 137 8.32 -6.95 -22.40
C VAL A 137 9.18 -7.20 -23.64
N VAL A 138 9.39 -6.15 -24.44
CA VAL A 138 10.43 -6.16 -25.46
C VAL A 138 11.74 -6.14 -24.68
N ARG A 139 12.25 -7.33 -24.36
CA ARG A 139 13.64 -7.50 -23.96
C ARG A 139 14.47 -7.08 -25.17
N LEU A 140 15.04 -5.87 -25.12
CA LEU A 140 16.17 -5.53 -25.95
C LEU A 140 17.32 -6.42 -25.47
N GLU A 141 17.51 -7.56 -26.15
CA GLU A 141 18.73 -8.34 -26.05
C GLU A 141 19.88 -7.44 -26.53
N ALA A 142 20.84 -7.21 -25.65
CA ALA A 142 22.12 -6.55 -25.95
C ALA A 142 23.20 -7.62 -26.15
#